data_AF-A0A4P8XYI9-F1
#
_entry.id   AF-A0A4P8XYI9-F1
#
_cell.length_a   1.000
_cell.length_b   1.000
_cell.length_c   1.000
_cell.angle_alpha   90.00
_cell.angle_beta   90.00
_cell.angle_gamma   90.00
#
_symmetry.space_group_name_H-M   'P 1'
#
loop_
_entity.id
_entity.type
_entity.pdbx_description
1 polymer ?
#
loop_
_entity_poly.entity_id
_entity_poly.type
_entity_poly.pdbx_seq_one_letter_code
_entity_poly.pdbx_strand_id
1 'polypeptide(L)' 'MATITKKQMEEYERLRRDRDNGRVLTPDGLRLICAAYENDPEKIGIHMLEMLAKFRNEGIID' A
#
# COMPACT_ATOMS: atom_id res chain seq x y z
N MET A 1 -19.82 16.92 -13.57
CA MET A 1 -18.79 15.89 -13.73
C MET A 1 -17.59 16.32 -12.91
N ALA A 2 -17.06 15.48 -12.03
CA ALA A 2 -15.85 15.83 -11.29
C ALA A 2 -14.68 15.88 -12.28
N THR A 3 -14.10 17.06 -12.50
CA THR A 3 -12.93 17.22 -13.36
C THR A 3 -11.69 16.89 -12.56
N ILE A 4 -11.06 15.76 -12.88
CA ILE A 4 -9.77 15.39 -12.31
C ILE A 4 -8.71 16.40 -12.77
N THR A 5 -7.90 16.89 -11.84
CA THR A 5 -6.79 17.79 -12.17
C THR A 5 -5.66 17.02 -12.87
N LYS A 6 -4.85 17.70 -13.70
CA LYS A 6 -3.69 17.08 -14.37
C LYS A 6 -2.78 16.34 -13.37
N LYS A 7 -2.55 16.93 -12.20
CA LYS A 7 -1.72 16.32 -11.13
C LYS A 7 -2.31 15.02 -10.61
N GLN A 8 -3.61 14.98 -10.36
CA GLN A 8 -4.29 13.75 -9.91
C GLN A 8 -4.27 12.67 -11.00
N MET A 9 -4.36 13.07 -12.27
CA MET A 9 -4.26 12.13 -13.39
C MET A 9 -2.85 11.50 -13.48
N GLU A 10 -1.81 12.32 -13.37
CA GLU A 10 -0.41 11.87 -13.34
C GLU A 10 -0.14 10.93 -12.16
N GLU A 11 -0.68 11.24 -10.98
CA GLU A 11 -0.56 10.41 -9.78
C GLU A 11 -1.24 9.05 -9.96
N TYR A 12 -2.44 9.03 -10.53
CA TYR A 12 -3.15 7.79 -10.85
C TYR A 12 -2.39 6.92 -11.86
N GLU A 13 -1.83 7.52 -12.92
CA GLU A 13 -1.03 6.77 -13.90
C GLU A 13 0.23 6.17 -13.28
N ARG A 14 0.87 6.89 -12.35
CA ARG A 14 2.03 6.39 -11.60
C ARG A 14 1.64 5.18 -10.76
N LEU A 15 0.54 5.27 -10.00
CA LEU A 15 0.02 4.15 -9.20
C LEU A 15 -0.32 2.94 -10.07
N ARG A 16 -0.92 3.16 -11.25
CA ARG A 16 -1.22 2.08 -12.21
C ARG A 16 0.05 1.40 -12.69
N ARG A 17 1.06 2.18 -13.08
CA ARG A 17 2.37 1.65 -13.51
C ARG A 17 3.06 0.88 -12.39
N ASP A 18 3.06 1.39 -11.17
CA ASP A 18 3.69 0.71 -10.03
C ASP A 18 2.99 -0.63 -9.73
N ARG A 19 1.65 -0.66 -9.73
CA ARG A 19 0.87 -1.90 -9.62
C ARG A 19 1.24 -2.91 -10.72
N ASP A 20 1.23 -2.47 -11.99
CA ASP A 20 1.46 -3.35 -13.14
C ASP A 20 2.89 -3.91 -13.17
N ASN A 21 3.85 -3.21 -12.57
CA ASN A 21 5.24 -3.64 -12.43
C ASN A 21 5.54 -4.34 -11.10
N GLY A 22 4.51 -4.74 -10.33
CA GLY A 22 4.69 -5.46 -9.07
C GLY A 22 5.29 -4.61 -7.93
N ARG A 23 5.36 -3.29 -8.07
CA ARG A 23 5.78 -2.35 -7.03
C ARG A 23 4.61 -2.05 -6.08
N VAL A 24 4.03 -3.11 -5.52
CA VAL A 24 2.89 -3.04 -4.59
C VAL A 24 3.26 -2.21 -3.35
N LEU A 25 4.54 -2.27 -2.96
CA LEU A 25 5.11 -1.43 -1.91
C LEU A 25 5.87 -0.25 -2.54
N THR A 26 5.15 0.80 -2.94
CA THR A 26 5.79 2.04 -3.42
C THR A 26 6.65 2.67 -2.32
N PRO A 27 7.69 3.46 -2.65
CA PRO A 27 8.52 4.13 -1.64
C PRO A 27 7.72 4.97 -0.63
N ASP A 28 6.68 5.65 -1.12
CA ASP A 28 5.80 6.47 -0.27
C ASP A 28 4.91 5.57 0.62
N GLY A 29 4.38 4.48 0.07
CA GLY A 29 3.61 3.49 0.83
C GLY A 29 4.43 2.84 1.93
N LEU A 30 5.67 2.45 1.62
CA LEU A 30 6.61 1.90 2.62
C LEU A 30 6.90 2.93 3.72
N ARG A 31 7.18 4.19 3.36
CA ARG A 31 7.42 5.25 4.35
C ARG A 31 6.22 5.46 5.27
N LEU A 32 5.00 5.45 4.73
CA LEU A 32 3.78 5.61 5.50
C LEU A 32 3.63 4.49 6.53
N ILE A 33 3.81 3.24 6.10
CA ILE A 33 3.75 2.06 6.98
C ILE A 33 4.80 2.18 8.09
N CYS A 34 6.06 2.42 7.73
CA CYS A 34 7.13 2.51 8.73
C CYS A 34 6.88 3.63 9.73
N ALA A 35 6.44 4.80 9.28
CA ALA A 35 6.12 5.93 10.14
C ALA A 35 4.96 5.64 11.10
N ALA A 36 3.93 4.90 10.66
CA ALA A 36 2.78 4.53 11.48
C ALA A 36 3.15 3.64 12.68
N TYR A 37 4.25 2.90 12.57
CA TYR A 37 4.77 2.01 13.61
C TYR A 37 6.09 2.50 14.21
N GLU A 38 6.35 3.81 14.18
CA GLU A 38 7.54 4.44 14.78
C GLU A 38 8.89 3.90 14.24
N ASN A 39 8.89 3.29 13.06
CA ASN A 39 10.01 2.54 12.49
C ASN A 39 10.46 1.34 13.36
N ASP A 40 9.59 0.84 14.24
CA ASP A 40 9.82 -0.36 15.02
C ASP A 40 9.62 -1.61 14.12
N PRO A 41 10.69 -2.39 13.86
CA PRO A 41 10.60 -3.51 12.93
C PRO A 41 9.68 -4.64 13.44
N GLU A 42 9.58 -4.83 14.76
CA GLU A 42 8.75 -5.88 15.35
C GLU A 42 7.27 -5.52 15.21
N LYS A 43 6.89 -4.28 15.56
CA LYS A 43 5.50 -3.80 15.39
C LYS A 43 5.05 -3.86 13.93
N ILE A 44 5.92 -3.46 13.00
CA ILE A 44 5.63 -3.52 11.55
C ILE A 44 5.39 -4.97 11.11
N GLY A 45 6.30 -5.87 11.49
CA GLY A 45 6.22 -7.28 11.14
C GLY A 45 4.95 -7.94 11.67
N ILE A 46 4.63 -7.73 12.95
CA ILE A 46 3.41 -8.24 13.58
C ILE A 46 2.18 -7.76 12.82
N HIS A 47 2.06 -6.44 12.60
CA HIS A 47 0.88 -5.88 11.93
C HIS A 47 0.69 -6.43 10.51
N MET A 48 1.78 -6.57 9.75
CA MET A 48 1.73 -7.12 8.39
C MET A 48 1.23 -8.56 8.38
N LEU A 49 1.71 -9.39 9.32
CA LEU A 49 1.30 -10.79 9.42
C LEU A 49 -0.15 -10.94 9.93
N GLU A 50 -0.58 -10.09 10.86
CA GLU A 50 -1.97 -10.05 11.33
C GLU A 50 -2.94 -9.67 10.20
N MET A 51 -2.59 -8.65 9.41
CA MET A 51 -3.37 -8.25 8.24
C MET A 51 -3.41 -9.34 7.18
N LEU A 52 -2.29 -10.01 6.94
CA LEU A 52 -2.22 -11.15 6.03
C LEU A 52 -3.13 -12.30 6.50
N ALA A 53 -3.10 -12.63 7.79
CA ALA A 53 -3.97 -13.66 8.37
C ALA A 53 -5.45 -13.27 8.28
N LYS A 54 -5.78 -12.00 8.57
CA LYS A 54 -7.14 -11.47 8.42
C LYS A 54 -7.65 -11.62 6.98
N PHE A 55 -6.84 -11.26 5.98
CA PHE A 55 -7.24 -11.37 4.58
C PHE A 55 -7.47 -12.81 4.12
N ARG A 56 -6.67 -13.77 4.60
CA ARG A 56 -6.93 -15.20 4.37
C ARG A 56 -8.25 -15.64 5.00
N ASN A 57 -8.50 -15.22 6.24
CA ASN A 57 -9.75 -15.57 6.96
C ASN A 57 -11.00 -14.95 6.30
N GLU A 58 -10.85 -13.80 5.66
CA GLU A 58 -11.91 -13.12 4.91
C GLU A 58 -12.04 -13.63 3.45
N GLY A 59 -11.17 -14.55 3.01
CA GLY A 59 -11.18 -15.09 1.65
C GLY A 59 -10.79 -14.07 0.57
N ILE A 60 -10.04 -13.02 0.95
CA ILE A 60 -9.55 -11.98 0.02
C ILE A 60 -8.33 -12.49 -0.76
N ILE A 61 -7.53 -13.35 -0.14
CA ILE A 61 -6.32 -13.95 -0.71
C ILE A 61 -6.28 -15.45 -0.36
N ASP A 62 -5.71 -16.25 -1.26
CA ASP A 62 -5.60 -17.72 -1.14
C ASP A 62 -4.59 -18.21 -0.08
#